data_AF-A0A7W7ET55-F1
#
_entry.id   AF-A0A7W7ET55-F1
#
_cell.length_a   1.000
_cell.length_b   1.000
_cell.length_c   1.000
_cell.angle_alpha   90.00
_cell.angle_beta   90.00
_cell.angle_gamma   90.00
#
_symmetry.space_group_name_H-M   'P 1'
#
loop_
_entity.id
_entity.type
_entity.pdbx_description
1 polymer ?
#
loop_
_entity_poly.entity_id
_entity_poly.type
_entity_poly.pdbx_seq_one_letter_code
_entity_poly.pdbx_strand_id
1 'polypeptide(L)' 'MCLYRFVTPHRTGKWYPDLLTAQRQAFAIGAGFLDERTGVFYAYKHTRMETQEAVMPSGTEDLAA' A
#
# COMPACT_ATOMS: atom_id res chain seq x y z
N MET A 1 -5.79 1.38 11.41
CA MET A 1 -4.66 0.71 10.70
C MET A 1 -4.55 1.37 9.32
N CYS A 2 -3.35 1.64 8.78
CA CYS A 2 -3.23 2.21 7.44
C CYS A 2 -2.95 1.11 6.40
N LEU A 3 -3.62 1.19 5.26
CA LEU A 3 -3.34 0.38 4.09
C LEU A 3 -2.53 1.19 3.09
N TYR A 4 -1.63 0.52 2.37
CA TYR A 4 -0.72 1.13 1.40
C TYR A 4 -0.86 0.42 0.05
N ARG A 5 -0.87 1.19 -1.04
CA ARG A 5 -0.73 0.64 -2.40
C ARG A 5 0.09 1.56 -3.29
N PHE A 6 0.67 1.00 -4.33
CA PHE A 6 1.29 1.77 -5.41
C PHE A 6 0.42 1.78 -6.66
N VAL A 7 0.36 2.92 -7.33
CA VAL A 7 -0.43 3.13 -8.54
C VAL A 7 0.49 3.68 -9.62
N THR A 8 0.46 3.04 -10.79
CA THR A 8 1.14 3.46 -12.01
C THR A 8 0.09 3.94 -13.04
N PRO A 9 0.48 4.56 -14.17
CA PRO A 9 -0.48 4.96 -15.20
C PRO A 9 -1.32 3.81 -15.78
N HIS A 10 -0.79 2.59 -15.79
CA HIS A 10 -1.41 1.44 -16.45
C HIS A 10 -1.85 0.32 -15.51
N ARG A 11 -1.35 0.30 -14.27
CA ARG A 11 -1.58 -0.77 -13.29
C ARG A 11 -1.71 -0.23 -11.88
N THR A 12 -2.61 -0.85 -11.12
CA THR A 12 -2.89 -0.51 -9.72
C THR A 12 -2.55 -1.70 -8.83
N GLY A 13 -1.74 -1.46 -7.80
CA GLY A 13 -1.40 -2.45 -6.80
C GLY A 13 -2.55 -2.77 -5.84
N LYS A 14 -2.42 -3.90 -5.15
CA LYS A 14 -3.32 -4.25 -4.04
C LYS A 14 -3.04 -3.38 -2.83
N TRP A 15 -4.02 -3.27 -1.94
CA TRP A 15 -3.83 -2.70 -0.62
C TRP A 15 -3.08 -3.69 0.28
N TYR A 16 -2.04 -3.22 0.95
CA TYR A 16 -1.24 -3.99 1.90
C TYR A 16 -1.28 -3.34 3.28
N PRO A 17 -1.21 -4.12 4.38
CA PRO A 17 -1.32 -3.60 5.74
C PRO A 17 -0.06 -2.85 6.22
N ASP A 18 1.04 -2.94 5.49
CA ASP A 18 2.30 -2.29 5.81
C ASP A 18 3.02 -1.78 4.56
N LEU A 19 3.78 -0.71 4.74
CA LEU A 19 4.49 -0.03 3.67
C LEU A 19 5.56 -0.91 3.01
N LEU A 20 6.26 -1.75 3.79
CA LEU A 20 7.34 -2.58 3.29
C LEU A 20 6.81 -3.65 2.32
N THR A 21 5.70 -4.29 2.65
CA THR A 21 5.02 -5.24 1.77
C THR A 21 4.55 -4.54 0.49
N ALA A 22 3.98 -3.33 0.59
CA ALA A 22 3.61 -2.56 -0.60
C ALA A 22 4.81 -2.26 -1.50
N GLN A 23 5.96 -1.86 -0.92
CA GLN A 23 7.20 -1.57 -1.65
C GLN A 23 7.77 -2.81 -2.33
N ARG A 24 7.80 -3.96 -1.65
CA ARG A 24 8.26 -5.24 -2.22
C ARG A 24 7.39 -5.67 -3.40
N GLN A 25 6.09 -5.45 -3.31
CA GLN A 25 5.13 -5.81 -4.37
C GLN A 25 5.09 -4.80 -5.52
N ALA A 26 5.67 -3.60 -5.36
CA ALA A 26 5.68 -2.54 -6.37
C ALA A 26 6.44 -2.96 -7.65
N PHE A 27 7.46 -3.81 -7.53
CA PHE A 27 8.24 -4.28 -8.68
C PHE A 27 7.38 -5.07 -9.67
N ALA A 28 6.49 -5.93 -9.17
CA ALA A 28 5.62 -6.78 -9.98
C ALA A 28 4.66 -5.98 -10.89
N ILE A 29 4.31 -4.76 -10.51
CA ILE A 29 3.43 -3.87 -11.28
C ILE A 29 4.19 -2.76 -12.03
N GLY A 30 5.53 -2.74 -11.95
CA GLY A 30 6.35 -1.69 -12.54
C GLY A 30 6.17 -0.32 -11.87
N ALA A 31 5.91 -0.30 -10.57
CA ALA A 31 5.79 0.93 -9.77
C ALA A 31 7.13 1.41 -9.21
N GLY A 32 8.07 0.50 -9.00
CA GLY A 32 9.38 0.83 -8.44
C GLY A 32 10.11 -0.42 -7.98
N PHE A 33 11.27 -0.22 -7.36
CA PHE A 33 12.01 -1.31 -6.75
C PHE A 33 12.52 -0.90 -5.37
N LEU A 34 12.60 -1.88 -4.47
CA LEU A 34 13.23 -1.72 -3.17
C LEU A 34 14.66 -2.28 -3.29
N ASP A 35 15.67 -1.44 -3.09
CA ASP A 35 17.05 -1.91 -2.96
C ASP A 35 17.22 -2.56 -1.59
N GLU A 36 17.22 -3.90 -1.54
CA GLU A 36 17.32 -4.65 -0.29
C GLU A 36 18.64 -4.43 0.45
N ARG A 37 19.70 -4.00 -0.26
CA ARG A 37 21.01 -3.75 0.35
C ARG A 37 21.02 -2.43 1.13
N THR A 38 20.30 -1.42 0.65
CA THR A 38 20.26 -0.08 1.26
C THR A 38 18.97 0.21 2.01
N GLY A 39 17.92 -0.58 1.78
CA GLY A 39 16.57 -0.34 2.32
C GLY A 39 15.85 0.82 1.64
N VAL A 40 16.40 1.39 0.57
CA VAL A 40 15.83 2.56 -0.12
C VAL A 40 14.86 2.10 -1.21
N PHE A 41 13.67 2.68 -1.21
CA PHE A 41 12.70 2.47 -2.27
C PHE A 41 12.81 3.53 -3.36
N TYR A 42 12.84 3.09 -4.61
CA TYR A 42 12.91 3.95 -5.79
C TYR A 42 11.64 3.79 -6.62
N ALA A 43 10.77 4.81 -6.57
CA ALA A 43 9.57 4.88 -7.40
C ALA A 43 9.94 5.19 -8.86
N TYR A 44 9.33 4.48 -9.80
CA TYR A 44 9.44 4.80 -11.22
C TYR A 44 8.59 6.00 -11.61
N LYS A 45 8.89 6.59 -12.78
CA LYS A 45 8.17 7.76 -13.28
C LYS A 45 6.66 7.53 -13.27
N HIS A 46 5.92 8.56 -12.83
CA HIS A 46 4.46 8.57 -12.75
C HIS A 46 3.85 7.54 -11.78
N THR A 47 4.67 6.93 -10.90
CA THR A 47 4.16 6.14 -9.79
C THR A 47 3.81 7.04 -8.62
N ARG A 48 2.67 6.77 -7.99
CA ARG A 48 2.30 7.36 -6.71
C ARG A 48 1.97 6.29 -5.68
N MET A 49 2.19 6.63 -4.41
CA MET A 49 1.72 5.84 -3.28
C MET A 49 0.38 6.40 -2.82
N GLU A 50 -0.57 5.51 -2.56
CA GLU A 50 -1.84 5.85 -1.94
C GLU A 50 -1.92 5.17 -0.57
N THR A 51 -2.56 5.86 0.37
CA THR A 51 -2.80 5.37 1.73
C THR A 51 -4.29 5.44 2.05
N GLN A 52 -4.81 4.41 2.69
CA GLN A 52 -6.20 4.37 3.16
C GLN A 52 -6.23 4.06 4.64
N GLU A 53 -6.96 4.84 5.42
CA GLU A 53 -7.27 4.46 6.79
C GLU A 53 -8.25 3.28 6.76
N ALA A 54 -7.80 2.11 7.20
CA ALA A 54 -8.69 1.01 7.49
C ALA A 54 -9.50 1.41 8.72
N VAL A 55 -10.69 1.93 8.45
CA VAL A 55 -11.79 1.95 9.40
C VAL A 55 -12.05 0.49 9.73
N MET A 56 -11.48 0.03 10.84
CA MET A 56 -12.06 -1.14 11.49
C MET A 56 -13.51 -0.77 11.76
N PRO A 57 -14.51 -1.58 11.38
CA PRO A 57 -15.81 -1.44 12.01
C PRO A 57 -15.53 -1.64 13.50
N SER A 58 -15.49 -0.56 14.27
CA SER A 58 -15.59 -0.65 15.71
C SER A 58 -16.90 -1.38 15.94
N GLY A 59 -16.81 -2.63 16.36
CA GLY A 59 -17.95 -3.33 16.93
C GLY A 59 -18.33 -2.61 18.22
N THR A 60 -19.01 -1.48 18.10
CA THR A 60 -20.11 -1.16 19.00
C THR A 60 -21.29 -1.85 18.38
N GLU A 61 -21.52 -3.06 18.86
CA GLU A 61 -22.81 -3.72 18.76
C GLU A 61 -23.85 -2.71 19.25
N ASP A 62 -24.65 -2.14 18.35
CA ASP A 62 -25.98 -1.62 18.69
C ASP A 62 -26.89 -2.82 18.99
N LEU A 63 -26.53 -3.57 20.03
CA LEU A 63 -27.36 -4.55 20.73
C LEU A 63 -27.73 -3.97 22.10
N ALA A 64 -28.59 -2.95 22.09
CA ALA A 64 -29.45 -2.53 23.20
C ALA A 64 -30.35 -1.39 22.65
N ALA A 65 -31.67 -1.38 22.75
CA ALA A 65 -32.70 -2.26 23.28
C ALA A 65 -34.03 -1.81 22.64
#